data_AF-A0A7Y2YSG4-F1
#
_entry.id   AF-A0A7Y2YSG4-F1
#
_cell.length_a   1.000
_cell.length_b   1.000
_cell.length_c   1.000
_cell.angle_alpha   90.00
_cell.angle_beta   90.00
_cell.angle_gamma   90.00
#
_symmetry.space_group_name_H-M   'P 1'
#
loop_
_entity.id
_entity.type
_entity.pdbx_description
1 polymer ?
#
loop_
_entity_poly.entity_id
_entity_poly.type
_entity_poly.pdbx_seq_one_letter_code
_entity_poly.pdbx_strand_id
1 'polypeptide(L)'
;ALSGCGDEGNASGSGGDGPTNVDTAPLELTTDLCDDPSNMTVLLESPSGNALFASGQFNEEQVERMIASPTEGPFYMVNLIRYREQAVYADGRETDLTGREANALYNPVEFLSAIGARVVFSTEVDDQIDGDDILWDDVGIVEYPCPVAFFAMISHPEFQERAIHKDAGVETTIVMPTDLEPTPPPADPDQSEATFPPTLEDPAFDLIHVMDFHDIAQYEPGADEPERTGEEAWAEYQASGQGASNELGHYRTASLIVQGVLLGDDRDWDEIQIIHMSSQAGFQALLDDDTRNAGKYHRAAALQHNYSMITFPTLSQIPFAGDTGGDAFDVTPNGTGTLCQTDDDCPGDGLVCLSDGGAGGFCTPASCGSGTCEAPYLCCHDCSPVALPSLPFEDSACIPDALTSLFTEEPVSCSCD
;
A
#
# COMPACT_ATOMS: atom_id res chain seq x y z
N ALA A 1 -0.21 20.59 -80.58
CA ALA A 1 -0.02 19.55 -81.60
C ALA A 1 -0.31 18.21 -80.95
N LEU A 2 -1.25 17.46 -81.55
CA LEU A 2 -1.47 15.99 -81.44
C LEU A 2 -1.93 15.48 -80.05
N SER A 3 -3.23 15.20 -79.85
CA SER A 3 -3.98 13.96 -80.20
C SER A 3 -3.62 12.78 -79.30
N GLY A 4 -4.50 11.99 -78.68
CA GLY A 4 -5.95 11.84 -78.73
C GLY A 4 -6.33 10.47 -78.11
N CYS A 5 -7.60 10.31 -77.73
CA CYS A 5 -8.33 9.06 -77.38
C CYS A 5 -7.83 8.33 -76.10
N GLY A 6 -8.63 7.93 -75.11
CA GLY A 6 -10.07 7.75 -74.96
C GLY A 6 -10.26 6.42 -74.21
N ASP A 7 -10.99 6.38 -73.09
CA ASP A 7 -12.02 5.36 -72.85
C ASP A 7 -12.82 5.59 -71.56
N GLU A 8 -14.01 5.00 -71.56
CA GLU A 8 -15.15 5.15 -70.67
C GLU A 8 -14.96 4.61 -69.24
N GLY A 9 -15.66 5.20 -68.27
CA GLY A 9 -15.63 4.77 -66.87
C GLY A 9 -16.63 5.49 -65.96
N ASN A 10 -17.87 5.03 -66.05
CA ASN A 10 -19.07 5.20 -65.22
C ASN A 10 -18.89 5.63 -63.73
N ALA A 11 -19.85 6.44 -63.25
CA ALA A 11 -20.50 6.49 -61.92
C ALA A 11 -19.66 6.25 -60.64
N SER A 12 -19.79 6.96 -59.52
CA SER A 12 -20.90 7.70 -58.90
C SER A 12 -20.31 8.38 -57.66
N GLY A 13 -20.86 9.54 -57.30
CA GLY A 13 -20.44 10.28 -56.12
C GLY A 13 -20.92 9.71 -54.77
N SER A 14 -20.38 10.37 -53.75
CA SER A 14 -20.85 10.55 -52.37
C SER A 14 -20.84 9.33 -51.45
N GLY A 15 -19.93 9.40 -50.48
CA GLY A 15 -19.86 8.56 -49.29
C GLY A 15 -18.50 8.77 -48.62
N GLY A 16 -18.21 10.01 -48.23
CA GLY A 16 -17.04 10.30 -47.40
C GLY A 16 -17.37 9.87 -45.98
N ASP A 17 -17.03 8.63 -45.63
CA ASP A 17 -16.86 8.26 -44.23
C ASP A 17 -15.55 8.91 -43.76
N GLY A 18 -15.69 10.03 -43.07
CA GLY A 18 -14.64 10.51 -42.17
C GLY A 18 -14.37 9.43 -41.11
N PRO A 19 -13.17 9.38 -40.52
CA PRO A 19 -12.89 8.40 -39.49
C PRO A 19 -13.89 8.59 -38.36
N THR A 20 -14.75 7.58 -38.17
CA THR A 20 -15.58 7.45 -37.00
C THR A 20 -14.65 7.55 -35.79
N ASN A 21 -14.84 8.58 -34.97
CA ASN A 21 -14.34 8.58 -33.60
C ASN A 21 -14.98 7.35 -32.96
N VAL A 22 -14.23 6.25 -32.91
CA VAL A 22 -14.62 5.12 -32.09
C VAL A 22 -14.42 5.64 -30.68
N ASP A 23 -15.53 5.99 -30.01
CA ASP A 23 -15.55 6.01 -28.54
C ASP A 23 -15.16 4.60 -28.12
N THR A 24 -13.85 4.35 -27.99
CA THR A 24 -13.36 3.13 -27.37
C THR A 24 -13.75 3.27 -25.92
N ALA A 25 -14.71 2.44 -25.49
CA ALA A 25 -15.07 2.34 -24.10
C ALA A 25 -13.80 2.14 -23.25
N PRO A 26 -13.75 2.66 -22.01
CA PRO A 26 -12.65 2.40 -21.10
C PRO A 26 -12.39 0.90 -21.00
N LEU A 27 -11.13 0.52 -20.77
CA LEU A 27 -10.82 -0.86 -20.40
C LEU A 27 -11.64 -1.24 -19.16
N GLU A 28 -12.34 -2.36 -19.25
CA GLU A 28 -13.08 -2.91 -18.13
C GLU A 28 -12.10 -3.31 -17.02
N LEU A 29 -12.40 -2.90 -15.78
CA LEU A 29 -11.56 -3.24 -14.64
C LEU A 29 -11.88 -4.66 -14.21
N THR A 30 -10.92 -5.56 -14.42
CA THR A 30 -11.02 -6.97 -14.06
C THR A 30 -9.69 -7.48 -13.51
N THR A 31 -9.74 -8.59 -12.78
CA THR A 31 -8.56 -9.28 -12.24
C THR A 31 -7.66 -9.88 -13.33
N ASP A 32 -8.20 -10.10 -14.52
CA ASP A 32 -7.52 -10.79 -15.62
C ASP A 32 -6.75 -9.80 -16.53
N LEU A 33 -6.73 -8.50 -16.19
CA LEU A 33 -6.04 -7.46 -16.97
C LEU A 33 -4.55 -7.77 -17.21
N CYS A 34 -3.91 -8.46 -16.26
CA CYS A 34 -2.50 -8.82 -16.32
C CYS A 34 -2.21 -10.02 -17.24
N ASP A 35 -3.23 -10.72 -17.74
CA ASP A 35 -3.06 -11.90 -18.61
C ASP A 35 -2.70 -11.51 -20.07
N ASP A 36 -3.02 -10.28 -20.48
CA ASP A 36 -2.79 -9.80 -21.85
C ASP A 36 -1.95 -8.51 -21.86
N PRO A 37 -0.65 -8.57 -22.21
CA PRO A 37 0.18 -7.38 -22.30
C PRO A 37 -0.28 -6.38 -23.38
N SER A 38 -1.13 -6.78 -24.32
CA SER A 38 -1.69 -5.87 -25.33
C SER A 38 -2.69 -4.87 -24.74
N ASN A 39 -3.22 -5.12 -23.54
CA ASN A 39 -4.03 -4.15 -22.80
C ASN A 39 -3.29 -2.83 -22.55
N MET A 40 -1.96 -2.86 -22.40
CA MET A 40 -1.16 -1.63 -22.30
C MET A 40 -1.26 -0.79 -23.58
N THR A 41 -1.20 -1.42 -24.75
CA THR A 41 -1.36 -0.70 -26.03
C THR A 41 -2.76 -0.12 -26.15
N VAL A 42 -3.80 -0.88 -25.80
CA VAL A 42 -5.19 -0.40 -25.82
C VAL A 42 -5.34 0.82 -24.91
N LEU A 43 -4.73 0.78 -23.73
CA LEU A 43 -4.73 1.89 -22.80
C LEU A 43 -4.06 3.13 -23.37
N LEU A 44 -2.85 2.99 -23.92
CA LEU A 44 -2.07 4.08 -24.52
C LEU A 44 -2.80 4.74 -25.70
N GLU A 45 -3.56 3.97 -26.47
CA GLU A 45 -4.35 4.45 -27.61
C GLU A 45 -5.72 5.02 -27.19
N SER A 46 -6.17 4.77 -25.96
CA SER A 46 -7.45 5.27 -25.45
C SER A 46 -7.39 6.79 -25.17
N PRO A 47 -8.50 7.54 -25.31
CA PRO A 47 -8.54 8.96 -24.99
C PRO A 47 -8.13 9.26 -23.55
N SER A 48 -8.60 8.47 -22.58
CA SER A 48 -8.30 8.64 -21.15
C SER A 48 -6.84 8.33 -20.82
N GLY A 49 -6.31 7.22 -21.35
CA GLY A 49 -4.89 6.87 -21.18
C GLY A 49 -3.97 7.92 -21.80
N ASN A 50 -4.26 8.34 -23.03
CA ASN A 50 -3.49 9.41 -23.67
C ASN A 50 -3.53 10.72 -22.87
N ALA A 51 -4.68 11.10 -22.30
CA ALA A 51 -4.77 12.27 -21.43
C ALA A 51 -3.95 12.11 -20.13
N LEU A 52 -3.97 10.93 -19.52
CA LEU A 52 -3.21 10.59 -18.33
C LEU A 52 -1.70 10.74 -18.57
N PHE A 53 -1.17 10.11 -19.62
CA PHE A 53 0.26 10.14 -19.95
C PHE A 53 0.71 11.50 -20.49
N ALA A 54 -0.17 12.27 -21.13
CA ALA A 54 0.12 13.62 -21.60
C ALA A 54 0.03 14.70 -20.51
N SER A 55 -0.48 14.37 -19.31
CA SER A 55 -0.66 15.33 -18.22
C SER A 55 0.66 15.93 -17.72
N GLY A 56 1.77 15.20 -17.88
CA GLY A 56 3.08 15.55 -17.32
C GLY A 56 3.12 15.50 -15.79
N GLN A 57 2.12 14.89 -15.16
CA GLN A 57 2.03 14.74 -13.70
C GLN A 57 3.00 13.67 -13.17
N PHE A 58 3.25 12.63 -13.96
CA PHE A 58 4.11 11.52 -13.59
C PHE A 58 5.52 11.68 -14.14
N ASN A 59 6.48 11.10 -13.44
CA ASN A 59 7.85 10.96 -13.93
C ASN A 59 7.88 10.07 -15.19
N GLU A 60 8.36 10.63 -16.30
CA GLU A 60 8.36 9.98 -17.61
C GLU A 60 9.20 8.70 -17.62
N GLU A 61 10.39 8.71 -17.01
CA GLU A 61 11.28 7.55 -16.94
C GLU A 61 10.65 6.41 -16.13
N GLN A 62 10.00 6.71 -15.01
CA GLN A 62 9.30 5.70 -14.22
C GLN A 62 8.09 5.11 -14.98
N VAL A 63 7.33 5.96 -15.68
CA VAL A 63 6.21 5.51 -16.52
C VAL A 63 6.70 4.60 -17.64
N GLU A 64 7.78 4.98 -18.34
CA GLU A 64 8.38 4.16 -19.41
C GLU A 64 8.83 2.79 -18.89
N ARG A 65 9.45 2.73 -17.70
CA ARG A 65 9.82 1.46 -17.06
C ARG A 65 8.61 0.57 -16.79
N MET A 66 7.54 1.13 -16.25
CA MET A 66 6.30 0.39 -15.98
C MET A 66 5.59 -0.08 -17.27
N ILE A 67 5.65 0.70 -18.35
CA ILE A 67 5.12 0.31 -19.67
C ILE A 67 5.96 -0.81 -20.32
N ALA A 68 7.27 -0.83 -20.09
CA ALA A 68 8.17 -1.84 -20.66
C ALA A 68 7.92 -3.25 -20.10
N SER A 69 7.45 -3.33 -18.85
CA SER A 69 7.09 -4.57 -18.15
C SER A 69 5.61 -4.56 -17.73
N PRO A 70 4.67 -4.51 -18.68
CA PRO A 70 3.28 -4.13 -18.43
C PRO A 70 2.50 -5.13 -17.55
N THR A 71 2.91 -6.39 -17.56
CA THR A 71 2.27 -7.50 -16.84
C THR A 71 3.18 -8.11 -15.76
N GLU A 72 4.29 -7.44 -15.43
CA GLU A 72 5.21 -7.90 -14.37
C GLU A 72 4.67 -7.47 -13.01
N GLY A 73 4.69 -8.39 -12.05
CA GLY A 73 4.22 -8.15 -10.69
C GLY A 73 4.11 -9.44 -9.87
N PRO A 74 3.58 -9.37 -8.63
CA PRO A 74 3.05 -8.15 -8.00
C PRO A 74 4.15 -7.12 -7.68
N PHE A 75 3.76 -5.85 -7.58
CA PHE A 75 4.61 -4.76 -7.10
C PHE A 75 3.85 -3.88 -6.11
N TYR A 76 4.56 -3.07 -5.35
CA TYR A 76 4.00 -2.27 -4.26
C TYR A 76 4.15 -0.78 -4.55
N MET A 77 3.16 0.03 -4.23
CA MET A 77 3.27 1.49 -4.26
C MET A 77 3.25 2.05 -2.85
N VAL A 78 4.38 2.60 -2.42
CA VAL A 78 4.46 3.37 -1.17
C VAL A 78 4.06 4.81 -1.44
N ASN A 79 3.15 5.33 -0.63
CA ASN A 79 2.63 6.68 -0.70
C ASN A 79 2.97 7.40 0.61
N LEU A 80 3.77 8.47 0.53
CA LEU A 80 3.90 9.45 1.61
C LEU A 80 2.92 10.59 1.32
N ILE A 81 2.10 10.97 2.30
CA ILE A 81 1.00 11.93 2.09
C ILE A 81 1.05 13.04 3.13
N ARG A 82 1.05 14.28 2.64
CA ARG A 82 0.80 15.49 3.43
C ARG A 82 -0.55 16.04 3.02
N TYR A 83 -1.44 16.30 3.96
CA TYR A 83 -2.73 16.93 3.71
C TYR A 83 -2.67 18.44 3.85
N ARG A 84 -3.58 19.11 3.14
CA ARG A 84 -3.86 20.53 3.38
C ARG A 84 -4.62 20.70 4.69
N GLU A 85 -4.39 21.82 5.35
CA GLU A 85 -5.26 22.25 6.47
C GLU A 85 -6.72 22.38 6.03
N GLN A 86 -6.96 22.90 4.83
CA GLN A 86 -8.29 23.00 4.20
C GLN A 86 -8.23 22.53 2.75
N ALA A 87 -9.24 21.78 2.33
CA ALA A 87 -9.32 21.27 0.97
C ALA A 87 -9.59 22.39 -0.04
N VAL A 88 -8.99 22.29 -1.23
CA VAL A 88 -9.16 23.25 -2.32
C VAL A 88 -9.49 22.52 -3.61
N TYR A 89 -10.76 22.52 -3.99
CA TYR A 89 -11.19 21.90 -5.25
C TYR A 89 -10.82 22.77 -6.45
N ALA A 90 -10.26 22.14 -7.49
CA ALA A 90 -9.81 22.83 -8.70
C ALA A 90 -10.94 23.53 -9.47
N ASP A 91 -12.19 23.08 -9.32
CA ASP A 91 -13.37 23.72 -9.92
C ASP A 91 -13.85 24.97 -9.18
N GLY A 92 -13.22 25.29 -8.04
CA GLY A 92 -13.51 26.48 -7.24
C GLY A 92 -14.75 26.38 -6.37
N ARG A 93 -15.35 25.19 -6.18
CA ARG A 93 -16.44 25.02 -5.21
C ARG A 93 -15.93 25.35 -3.79
N GLU A 94 -16.75 26.05 -3.02
CA GLU A 94 -16.47 26.27 -1.60
C GLU A 94 -16.70 24.96 -0.82
N THR A 95 -15.87 24.74 0.20
CA THR A 95 -15.95 23.57 1.08
C THR A 95 -15.46 23.94 2.48
N ASP A 96 -16.04 23.31 3.49
CA ASP A 96 -15.58 23.41 4.88
C ASP A 96 -14.72 22.20 5.30
N LEU A 97 -14.41 21.29 4.35
CA LEU A 97 -13.63 20.08 4.62
C LEU A 97 -12.14 20.40 4.80
N THR A 98 -11.51 19.75 5.77
CA THR A 98 -10.06 19.63 5.84
C THR A 98 -9.52 18.79 4.69
N GLY A 99 -8.20 18.83 4.45
CA GLY A 99 -7.59 18.01 3.41
C GLY A 99 -7.76 16.51 3.66
N ARG A 100 -7.62 16.08 4.92
CA ARG A 100 -7.82 14.68 5.35
C ARG A 100 -9.27 14.23 5.13
N GLU A 101 -10.25 15.04 5.50
CA GLU A 101 -11.68 14.73 5.29
C GLU A 101 -12.04 14.68 3.79
N ALA A 102 -11.48 15.56 2.97
CA ALA A 102 -11.65 15.48 1.52
C ALA A 102 -11.03 14.18 0.98
N ASN A 103 -9.81 13.82 1.36
CA ASN A 103 -9.18 12.57 0.93
C ASN A 103 -9.96 11.32 1.37
N ALA A 104 -10.62 11.34 2.53
CA ALA A 104 -11.48 10.23 2.97
C ALA A 104 -12.65 9.96 1.99
N LEU A 105 -13.13 10.98 1.26
CA LEU A 105 -14.17 10.82 0.23
C LEU A 105 -13.68 10.13 -1.05
N TYR A 106 -12.36 10.11 -1.31
CA TYR A 106 -11.79 9.50 -2.50
C TYR A 106 -11.91 7.97 -2.50
N ASN A 107 -11.89 7.32 -1.32
CA ASN A 107 -12.01 5.87 -1.06
C ASN A 107 -12.03 4.96 -2.32
N PRO A 108 -10.86 4.50 -2.81
CA PRO A 108 -10.75 3.78 -4.08
C PRO A 108 -10.95 2.25 -3.95
N VAL A 109 -11.43 1.74 -2.81
CA VAL A 109 -11.44 0.29 -2.51
C VAL A 109 -12.10 -0.54 -3.60
N GLU A 110 -13.26 -0.14 -4.12
CA GLU A 110 -13.94 -0.91 -5.18
C GLU A 110 -13.10 -1.02 -6.46
N PHE A 111 -12.34 0.02 -6.79
CA PHE A 111 -11.50 0.06 -7.99
C PHE A 111 -10.27 -0.81 -7.81
N LEU A 112 -9.67 -0.80 -6.62
CA LEU A 112 -8.57 -1.68 -6.26
C LEU A 112 -9.02 -3.15 -6.31
N SER A 113 -10.14 -3.49 -5.68
CA SER A 113 -10.68 -4.85 -5.69
C SER A 113 -11.02 -5.33 -7.11
N ALA A 114 -11.59 -4.47 -7.96
CA ALA A 114 -11.94 -4.83 -9.33
C ALA A 114 -10.74 -5.27 -10.17
N ILE A 115 -9.55 -4.74 -9.88
CA ILE A 115 -8.32 -5.09 -10.60
C ILE A 115 -7.44 -6.11 -9.86
N GLY A 116 -7.86 -6.61 -8.68
CA GLY A 116 -7.05 -7.50 -7.86
C GLY A 116 -5.92 -6.81 -7.07
N ALA A 117 -6.00 -5.49 -6.88
CA ALA A 117 -5.09 -4.73 -6.03
C ALA A 117 -5.61 -4.66 -4.59
N ARG A 118 -4.71 -4.50 -3.61
CA ARG A 118 -5.07 -4.44 -2.20
C ARG A 118 -4.20 -3.44 -1.43
N VAL A 119 -4.81 -2.71 -0.50
CA VAL A 119 -4.03 -1.95 0.50
C VAL A 119 -3.44 -2.98 1.47
N VAL A 120 -2.12 -2.99 1.63
CA VAL A 120 -1.40 -3.95 2.50
C VAL A 120 -0.80 -3.29 3.72
N PHE A 121 -0.72 -1.96 3.74
CA PHE A 121 -0.21 -1.21 4.87
C PHE A 121 -0.87 0.17 4.92
N SER A 122 -1.27 0.61 6.11
CA SER A 122 -1.81 1.97 6.31
C SER A 122 -1.53 2.44 7.73
N THR A 123 -1.02 3.65 7.86
CA THR A 123 -0.71 4.25 9.15
C THR A 123 -0.67 5.78 9.09
N GLU A 124 -0.97 6.41 10.21
CA GLU A 124 -0.67 7.82 10.48
C GLU A 124 0.75 7.93 11.07
N VAL A 125 1.47 8.97 10.69
CA VAL A 125 2.79 9.28 11.24
C VAL A 125 2.61 9.95 12.61
N ASP A 126 3.10 9.30 13.66
CA ASP A 126 3.06 9.84 15.03
C ASP A 126 4.20 10.83 15.26
N ASP A 127 5.41 10.46 14.86
CA ASP A 127 6.60 11.34 14.94
C ASP A 127 7.56 11.10 13.77
N GLN A 128 8.18 12.17 13.28
CA GLN A 128 9.22 12.13 12.26
C GLN A 128 10.56 12.51 12.90
N ILE A 129 11.34 11.49 13.24
CA ILE A 129 12.57 11.63 14.04
C ILE A 129 13.82 11.95 13.22
N ASP A 130 13.77 11.78 11.90
CA ASP A 130 14.81 12.16 10.95
C ASP A 130 14.19 12.49 9.59
N GLY A 131 14.82 13.39 8.85
CA GLY A 131 14.42 13.83 7.52
C GLY A 131 14.38 15.34 7.32
N ASP A 132 13.80 15.76 6.19
CA ASP A 132 13.73 17.18 5.82
C ASP A 132 12.53 17.91 6.46
N ASP A 133 12.28 19.15 6.01
CA ASP A 133 11.25 20.02 6.57
C ASP A 133 9.80 19.57 6.26
N ILE A 134 9.59 18.63 5.34
CA ILE A 134 8.26 18.09 5.04
C ILE A 134 7.91 17.04 6.11
N LEU A 135 6.87 17.33 6.89
CA LEU A 135 6.32 16.42 7.88
C LEU A 135 5.17 15.63 7.27
N TRP A 136 5.37 14.34 7.02
CA TRP A 136 4.34 13.48 6.46
C TRP A 136 3.22 13.21 7.47
N ASP A 137 1.98 13.16 7.00
CA ASP A 137 0.83 12.85 7.85
C ASP A 137 0.50 11.35 7.79
N ASP A 138 0.52 10.74 6.60
CA ASP A 138 0.20 9.31 6.43
C ASP A 138 1.23 8.58 5.54
N VAL A 139 1.35 7.27 5.79
CA VAL A 139 2.04 6.31 4.91
C VAL A 139 1.04 5.22 4.51
N GLY A 140 0.95 4.94 3.21
CA GLY A 140 0.12 3.85 2.67
C GLY A 140 0.87 3.01 1.66
N ILE A 141 0.67 1.69 1.70
CA ILE A 141 1.25 0.75 0.73
C ILE A 141 0.14 -0.06 0.09
N VAL A 142 0.12 -0.04 -1.23
CA VAL A 142 -0.85 -0.77 -2.05
C VAL A 142 -0.10 -1.77 -2.91
N GLU A 143 -0.47 -3.03 -2.85
CA GLU A 143 -0.04 -4.07 -3.78
C GLU A 143 -0.89 -3.99 -5.04
N TYR A 144 -0.23 -3.98 -6.20
CA TYR A 144 -0.85 -4.08 -7.51
C TYR A 144 -0.36 -5.34 -8.23
N PRO A 145 -1.24 -6.03 -8.97
CA PRO A 145 -0.87 -7.27 -9.65
C PRO A 145 0.04 -7.02 -10.87
N CYS A 146 -0.12 -5.87 -11.56
CA CYS A 146 0.77 -5.46 -12.64
C CYS A 146 0.55 -3.98 -13.05
N PRO A 147 1.49 -3.34 -13.78
CA PRO A 147 1.32 -1.97 -14.28
C PRO A 147 0.08 -1.70 -15.14
N VAL A 148 -0.33 -2.65 -15.99
CA VAL A 148 -1.57 -2.50 -16.78
C VAL A 148 -2.78 -2.29 -15.89
N ALA A 149 -2.92 -3.10 -14.83
CA ALA A 149 -4.02 -3.00 -13.89
C ALA A 149 -4.04 -1.63 -13.20
N PHE A 150 -2.88 -1.15 -12.73
CA PHE A 150 -2.74 0.17 -12.15
C PHE A 150 -3.16 1.29 -13.11
N PHE A 151 -2.61 1.33 -14.33
CA PHE A 151 -2.90 2.41 -15.27
C PHE A 151 -4.34 2.34 -15.83
N ALA A 152 -4.90 1.14 -16.01
CA ALA A 152 -6.30 0.96 -16.35
C ALA A 152 -7.21 1.57 -15.28
N MET A 153 -6.92 1.30 -14.00
CA MET A 153 -7.66 1.86 -12.87
C MET A 153 -7.57 3.38 -12.83
N ILE A 154 -6.36 3.95 -12.82
CA ILE A 154 -6.22 5.40 -12.64
C ILE A 154 -6.68 6.19 -13.86
N SER A 155 -6.77 5.59 -15.04
CA SER A 155 -7.38 6.23 -16.22
C SER A 155 -8.90 6.06 -16.32
N HIS A 156 -9.50 5.23 -15.47
CA HIS A 156 -10.92 4.93 -15.52
C HIS A 156 -11.75 6.20 -15.21
N PRO A 157 -12.78 6.55 -16.01
CA PRO A 157 -13.52 7.80 -15.82
C PRO A 157 -14.14 7.95 -14.43
N GLU A 158 -14.76 6.89 -13.90
CA GLU A 158 -15.37 6.93 -12.57
C GLU A 158 -14.33 7.08 -11.45
N PHE A 159 -13.12 6.54 -11.67
CA PHE A 159 -12.01 6.74 -10.73
C PHE A 159 -11.56 8.19 -10.75
N GLN A 160 -11.41 8.78 -11.95
CA GLN A 160 -11.06 10.19 -12.12
C GLN A 160 -12.08 11.14 -11.48
N GLU A 161 -13.38 10.80 -11.54
CA GLU A 161 -14.43 11.55 -10.85
C GLU A 161 -14.27 11.54 -9.32
N ARG A 162 -13.71 10.48 -8.73
CA ARG A 162 -13.40 10.41 -7.29
C ARG A 162 -12.04 11.03 -6.95
N ALA A 163 -11.05 10.90 -7.84
CA ALA A 163 -9.69 11.39 -7.64
C ALA A 163 -9.64 12.90 -7.33
N ILE A 164 -10.63 13.68 -7.79
CA ILE A 164 -10.77 15.11 -7.48
C ILE A 164 -10.75 15.40 -5.98
N HIS A 165 -11.21 14.46 -5.14
CA HIS A 165 -11.23 14.60 -3.69
C HIS A 165 -9.84 14.47 -3.08
N LYS A 166 -9.02 13.54 -3.61
CA LYS A 166 -7.61 13.41 -3.24
C LYS A 166 -6.83 14.65 -3.69
N ASP A 167 -7.03 15.10 -4.91
CA ASP A 167 -6.37 16.31 -5.44
C ASP A 167 -6.72 17.56 -4.62
N ALA A 168 -7.96 17.67 -4.15
CA ALA A 168 -8.38 18.78 -3.31
C ALA A 168 -7.77 18.73 -1.91
N GLY A 169 -7.57 17.53 -1.37
CA GLY A 169 -7.14 17.32 0.02
C GLY A 169 -5.63 17.22 0.23
N VAL A 170 -4.89 16.71 -0.75
CA VAL A 170 -3.45 16.45 -0.63
C VAL A 170 -2.64 17.71 -0.94
N GLU A 171 -1.75 18.07 -0.03
CA GLU A 171 -0.81 19.15 -0.20
C GLU A 171 0.35 18.75 -1.10
N THR A 172 1.01 17.67 -0.71
CA THR A 172 2.13 17.05 -1.41
C THR A 172 2.12 15.55 -1.16
N THR A 173 2.67 14.78 -2.08
CA THR A 173 2.78 13.33 -1.96
C THR A 173 4.02 12.84 -2.70
N ILE A 174 4.61 11.76 -2.19
CA ILE A 174 5.61 10.97 -2.92
C ILE A 174 5.02 9.58 -3.13
N VAL A 175 5.00 9.10 -4.37
CA VAL A 175 4.53 7.78 -4.77
C VAL A 175 5.68 7.03 -5.40
N MET A 176 6.09 5.94 -4.77
CA MET A 176 7.24 5.13 -5.16
C MET A 176 6.77 3.71 -5.49
N PRO A 177 6.89 3.26 -6.76
CA PRO A 177 6.80 1.85 -7.09
C PRO A 177 8.01 1.10 -6.55
N THR A 178 7.77 -0.05 -5.93
CA THR A 178 8.80 -0.83 -5.22
C THR A 178 8.61 -2.32 -5.40
N ASP A 179 9.71 -3.06 -5.36
CA ASP A 179 9.71 -4.52 -5.28
C ASP A 179 9.94 -4.97 -3.83
N LEU A 180 9.18 -5.97 -3.38
CA LEU A 180 9.32 -6.49 -2.01
C LEU A 180 10.41 -7.57 -1.96
N GLU A 181 11.42 -7.35 -1.13
CA GLU A 181 12.44 -8.37 -0.84
C GLU A 181 11.87 -9.46 0.09
N PRO A 182 12.09 -10.74 -0.24
CA PRO A 182 11.63 -11.85 0.60
C PRO A 182 12.20 -11.76 2.02
N THR A 183 11.32 -11.53 3.00
CA THR A 183 11.69 -11.43 4.42
C THR A 183 11.09 -12.59 5.20
N PRO A 184 11.86 -13.39 5.97
CA PRO A 184 11.29 -14.51 6.72
C PRO A 184 10.28 -14.04 7.78
N PRO A 185 9.24 -14.83 8.08
CA PRO A 185 8.30 -14.49 9.14
C PRO A 185 9.02 -14.43 10.50
N PRO A 186 8.60 -13.55 11.42
CA PRO A 186 9.16 -13.45 12.76
C PRO A 186 8.86 -14.72 13.56
N ALA A 187 9.77 -15.09 14.45
CA ALA A 187 9.57 -16.23 15.36
C ALA A 187 8.60 -15.90 16.51
N ASP A 188 8.51 -14.62 16.87
CA ASP A 188 7.71 -14.08 17.98
C ASP A 188 6.93 -12.84 17.49
N PRO A 189 5.86 -13.03 16.69
CA PRO A 189 5.12 -11.93 16.06
C PRO A 189 4.38 -11.01 17.05
N ASP A 190 4.03 -11.50 18.25
CA ASP A 190 3.41 -10.68 19.30
C ASP A 190 4.43 -10.03 20.24
N GLN A 191 5.72 -10.32 20.02
CA GLN A 191 6.86 -9.84 20.81
C GLN A 191 6.72 -10.13 22.32
N SER A 192 5.99 -11.19 22.68
CA SER A 192 5.77 -11.58 24.08
C SER A 192 7.04 -12.06 24.78
N GLU A 193 8.04 -12.53 24.03
CA GLU A 193 9.36 -12.93 24.52
C GLU A 193 10.41 -11.81 24.42
N ALA A 194 10.06 -10.63 23.91
CA ALA A 194 10.97 -9.50 23.82
C ALA A 194 11.46 -9.05 25.21
N THR A 195 12.67 -8.46 25.25
CA THR A 195 13.23 -7.90 26.50
C THR A 195 12.34 -6.79 27.07
N PHE A 196 11.70 -6.03 26.19
CA PHE A 196 10.74 -4.97 26.50
C PHE A 196 9.44 -5.24 25.74
N PRO A 197 8.61 -6.18 26.21
CA PRO A 197 7.41 -6.59 25.48
C PRO A 197 6.38 -5.45 25.46
N PRO A 198 5.54 -5.38 24.41
CA PRO A 198 4.54 -4.32 24.28
C PRO A 198 3.52 -4.35 25.42
N THR A 199 3.06 -3.16 25.81
CA THR A 199 2.00 -2.97 26.82
C THR A 199 1.02 -1.89 26.38
N LEU A 200 -0.12 -1.76 27.06
CA LEU A 200 -1.07 -0.67 26.77
C LEU A 200 -0.48 0.73 26.96
N GLU A 201 0.50 0.90 27.86
CA GLU A 201 1.15 2.19 28.13
C GLU A 201 2.38 2.45 27.24
N ASP A 202 2.95 1.38 26.67
CA ASP A 202 4.13 1.40 25.80
C ASP A 202 3.96 0.33 24.70
N PRO A 203 3.09 0.60 23.71
CA PRO A 203 2.75 -0.38 22.68
C PRO A 203 3.90 -0.55 21.68
N ALA A 204 3.89 -1.67 20.96
CA ALA A 204 4.74 -1.87 19.80
C ALA A 204 4.37 -0.87 18.69
N PHE A 205 5.33 -0.54 17.84
CA PHE A 205 5.18 0.42 16.76
C PHE A 205 6.05 0.05 15.56
N ASP A 206 5.76 0.61 14.39
CA ASP A 206 6.59 0.46 13.21
C ASP A 206 7.48 1.68 13.02
N LEU A 207 8.78 1.44 12.82
CA LEU A 207 9.74 2.46 12.39
C LEU A 207 9.94 2.31 10.89
N ILE A 208 9.50 3.31 10.13
CA ILE A 208 9.61 3.36 8.68
C ILE A 208 10.79 4.23 8.30
N HIS A 209 11.73 3.64 7.54
CA HIS A 209 12.83 4.35 6.90
C HIS A 209 12.57 4.44 5.39
N VAL A 210 12.67 5.64 4.82
CA VAL A 210 12.71 5.88 3.36
C VAL A 210 14.04 6.54 3.07
N MET A 211 14.86 5.99 2.19
CA MET A 211 16.27 6.39 2.13
C MET A 211 16.91 6.24 0.75
N ASP A 212 17.80 7.20 0.43
CA ASP A 212 18.77 7.11 -0.67
C ASP A 212 20.20 7.13 -0.11
N PHE A 213 21.10 6.50 -0.85
CA PHE A 213 22.50 6.36 -0.50
C PHE A 213 23.35 7.31 -1.33
N HIS A 214 24.48 7.71 -0.77
CA HIS A 214 25.53 8.28 -1.60
C HIS A 214 26.13 7.23 -2.54
N ASP A 215 26.44 7.61 -3.78
CA ASP A 215 27.24 6.79 -4.72
C ASP A 215 28.51 6.23 -4.06
N ILE A 216 29.18 7.08 -3.27
CA ILE A 216 30.35 6.76 -2.46
C ILE A 216 30.11 7.30 -1.05
N ALA A 217 30.26 6.45 -0.03
CA ALA A 217 30.01 6.82 1.36
C ALA A 217 30.89 8.01 1.80
N GLN A 218 30.28 8.98 2.47
CA GLN A 218 30.91 10.24 2.90
C GLN A 218 31.38 10.17 4.35
N TYR A 219 32.46 9.43 4.62
CA TYR A 219 33.05 9.36 5.95
C TYR A 219 33.74 10.66 6.36
N GLU A 220 33.70 10.98 7.66
CA GLU A 220 34.42 12.12 8.24
C GLU A 220 35.93 12.02 8.01
N PRO A 221 36.63 13.16 7.79
CA PRO A 221 38.08 13.16 7.58
C PRO A 221 38.86 12.49 8.72
N GLY A 222 39.61 11.44 8.37
CA GLY A 222 40.44 10.69 9.32
C GLY A 222 39.80 9.39 9.84
N ALA A 223 38.61 9.02 9.37
CA ALA A 223 38.11 7.66 9.50
C ALA A 223 39.06 6.67 8.79
N ASP A 224 39.35 5.54 9.44
CA ASP A 224 40.17 4.45 8.88
C ASP A 224 39.27 3.43 8.18
N GLU A 225 38.47 3.92 7.22
CA GLU A 225 37.55 3.12 6.42
C GLU A 225 38.02 3.07 4.97
N PRO A 226 37.91 1.91 4.30
CA PRO A 226 38.09 1.86 2.85
C PRO A 226 37.01 2.68 2.14
N GLU A 227 37.29 3.07 0.89
CA GLU A 227 36.25 3.58 0.00
C GLU A 227 35.23 2.46 -0.30
N ARG A 228 33.95 2.79 -0.19
CA ARG A 228 32.80 1.89 -0.35
C ARG A 228 31.60 2.71 -0.84
N THR A 229 30.61 2.06 -1.43
CA THR A 229 29.33 2.71 -1.75
C THR A 229 28.56 3.06 -0.47
N GLY A 230 27.57 3.94 -0.56
CA GLY A 230 26.68 4.22 0.55
C GLY A 230 25.91 2.97 0.99
N GLU A 231 25.46 2.15 0.05
CA GLU A 231 24.82 0.85 0.32
C GLU A 231 25.75 -0.10 1.10
N GLU A 232 27.03 -0.22 0.71
CA GLU A 232 28.02 -1.03 1.43
C GLU A 232 28.26 -0.51 2.85
N ALA A 233 28.29 0.81 3.03
CA ALA A 233 28.38 1.42 4.36
C ALA A 233 27.12 1.16 5.20
N TRP A 234 25.94 1.23 4.59
CA TRP A 234 24.68 0.88 5.26
C TRP A 234 24.65 -0.58 5.72
N ALA A 235 25.19 -1.49 4.92
CA ALA A 235 25.34 -2.90 5.30
C ALA A 235 26.27 -3.08 6.53
N GLU A 236 27.38 -2.32 6.62
CA GLU A 236 28.24 -2.32 7.81
C GLU A 236 27.49 -1.78 9.04
N TYR A 237 26.67 -0.73 8.88
CA TYR A 237 25.81 -0.23 9.96
C TYR A 237 24.82 -1.30 10.43
N GLN A 238 24.10 -1.96 9.51
CA GLN A 238 23.17 -3.03 9.88
C GLN A 238 23.89 -4.18 10.59
N ALA A 239 25.03 -4.63 10.07
CA ALA A 239 25.81 -5.71 10.67
C ALA A 239 26.25 -5.39 12.10
N SER A 240 26.54 -4.12 12.40
CA SER A 240 26.92 -3.68 13.74
C SER A 240 25.77 -3.71 14.76
N GLY A 241 24.51 -3.57 14.33
CA GLY A 241 23.35 -3.41 15.23
C GLY A 241 22.30 -4.53 15.14
N GLN A 242 22.35 -5.41 14.14
CA GLN A 242 21.31 -6.43 13.92
C GLN A 242 21.20 -7.42 15.08
N GLY A 243 22.33 -7.79 15.69
CA GLY A 243 22.35 -8.68 16.86
C GLY A 243 21.56 -8.08 18.02
N ALA A 244 21.86 -6.83 18.39
CA ALA A 244 21.17 -6.12 19.46
C ALA A 244 19.68 -5.91 19.14
N SER A 245 19.36 -5.55 17.89
CA SER A 245 17.98 -5.38 17.43
C SER A 245 17.15 -6.65 17.63
N ASN A 246 17.68 -7.81 17.21
CA ASN A 246 17.00 -9.09 17.35
C ASN A 246 16.88 -9.53 18.82
N GLU A 247 17.92 -9.33 19.64
CA GLU A 247 17.90 -9.66 21.07
C GLU A 247 16.87 -8.82 21.86
N LEU A 248 16.55 -7.61 21.37
CA LEU A 248 15.51 -6.74 21.92
C LEU A 248 14.10 -7.08 21.42
N GLY A 249 13.97 -8.06 20.52
CA GLY A 249 12.71 -8.52 19.95
C GLY A 249 12.25 -7.74 18.72
N HIS A 250 13.06 -6.82 18.20
CA HIS A 250 12.72 -6.07 16.99
C HIS A 250 12.99 -6.92 15.74
N TYR A 251 12.14 -6.77 14.73
CA TYR A 251 12.31 -7.47 13.47
C TYR A 251 11.89 -6.61 12.27
N ARG A 252 12.41 -6.94 11.09
CA ARG A 252 12.02 -6.27 9.85
C ARG A 252 10.72 -6.88 9.34
N THR A 253 9.71 -6.05 9.13
CA THR A 253 8.44 -6.43 8.50
C THR A 253 8.56 -6.41 6.97
N ALA A 254 9.27 -5.42 6.42
CA ALA A 254 9.45 -5.28 4.98
C ALA A 254 10.80 -4.62 4.61
N SER A 255 11.38 -5.06 3.49
CA SER A 255 12.36 -4.31 2.68
C SER A 255 11.75 -4.12 1.30
N LEU A 256 11.56 -2.88 0.87
CA LEU A 256 10.96 -2.51 -0.40
C LEU A 256 12.02 -1.76 -1.21
N ILE A 257 12.46 -2.34 -2.32
CA ILE A 257 13.46 -1.75 -3.21
C ILE A 257 12.76 -0.78 -4.15
N VAL A 258 13.13 0.48 -4.07
CA VAL A 258 12.48 1.53 -4.85
C VAL A 258 12.94 1.45 -6.30
N GLN A 259 11.97 1.35 -7.20
CA GLN A 259 12.24 1.36 -8.64
C GLN A 259 12.42 2.80 -9.14
N GLY A 260 11.75 3.76 -8.51
CA GLY A 260 11.88 5.19 -8.77
C GLY A 260 10.73 5.97 -8.14
N VAL A 261 10.64 7.27 -8.43
CA VAL A 261 9.50 8.09 -8.03
C VAL A 261 8.53 8.21 -9.21
N LEU A 262 7.29 7.78 -9.03
CA LEU A 262 6.23 7.94 -10.02
C LEU A 262 5.62 9.34 -9.97
N LEU A 263 5.40 9.86 -8.76
CA LEU A 263 4.82 11.18 -8.48
C LEU A 263 5.49 11.76 -7.24
N GLY A 264 5.84 13.05 -7.25
CA GLY A 264 6.40 13.73 -6.09
C GLY A 264 7.65 14.52 -6.44
N ASP A 265 8.75 14.21 -5.75
CA ASP A 265 10.04 14.86 -5.97
C ASP A 265 10.92 14.15 -7.00
N ASP A 266 12.09 14.74 -7.26
CA ASP A 266 13.09 14.24 -8.20
C ASP A 266 14.21 13.46 -7.49
N ARG A 267 13.95 12.92 -6.29
CA ARG A 267 14.96 12.16 -5.53
C ARG A 267 15.00 10.70 -6.00
N ASP A 268 16.20 10.15 -6.02
CA ASP A 268 16.47 8.75 -6.38
C ASP A 268 16.45 7.87 -5.13
N TRP A 269 15.29 7.76 -4.48
CA TRP A 269 15.12 6.86 -3.33
C TRP A 269 15.54 5.43 -3.70
N ASP A 270 16.27 4.75 -2.81
CA ASP A 270 16.82 3.41 -3.06
C ASP A 270 16.02 2.31 -2.33
N GLU A 271 15.71 2.52 -1.05
CA GLU A 271 15.14 1.48 -0.19
C GLU A 271 14.15 2.08 0.82
N ILE A 272 13.10 1.31 1.10
CA ILE A 272 12.18 1.55 2.20
C ILE A 272 12.23 0.33 3.13
N GLN A 273 12.52 0.55 4.41
CA GLN A 273 12.51 -0.49 5.44
C GLN A 273 11.44 -0.21 6.48
N ILE A 274 10.68 -1.24 6.84
CA ILE A 274 9.72 -1.20 7.95
C ILE A 274 10.22 -2.15 9.03
N ILE A 275 10.50 -1.60 10.22
CA ILE A 275 11.02 -2.34 11.37
C ILE A 275 9.98 -2.31 12.48
N HIS A 276 9.49 -3.47 12.88
CA HIS A 276 8.61 -3.61 14.02
C HIS A 276 9.41 -3.52 15.32
N MET A 277 9.11 -2.50 16.11
CA MET A 277 9.74 -2.20 17.39
C MET A 277 8.85 -2.67 18.52
N SER A 278 9.44 -3.30 19.54
CA SER A 278 8.69 -3.93 20.64
C SER A 278 8.03 -2.97 21.60
N SER A 279 8.63 -1.78 21.74
CA SER A 279 8.16 -0.69 22.59
C SER A 279 9.09 0.51 22.44
N GLN A 280 8.69 1.68 22.92
CA GLN A 280 9.56 2.85 23.04
C GLN A 280 10.76 2.55 23.95
N ALA A 281 10.55 1.79 25.03
CA ALA A 281 11.63 1.34 25.90
C ALA A 281 12.64 0.43 25.18
N GLY A 282 12.15 -0.52 24.36
CA GLY A 282 12.99 -1.36 23.51
C GLY A 282 13.79 -0.55 22.49
N PHE A 283 13.15 0.39 21.81
CA PHE A 283 13.82 1.29 20.87
C PHE A 283 14.89 2.15 21.55
N GLN A 284 14.62 2.69 22.73
CA GLN A 284 15.61 3.44 23.51
C GLN A 284 16.80 2.55 23.92
N ALA A 285 16.54 1.31 24.33
CA ALA A 285 17.61 0.35 24.64
C ALA A 285 18.46 0.04 23.40
N LEU A 286 17.86 -0.05 22.21
CA LEU A 286 18.58 -0.20 20.95
C LEU A 286 19.47 1.02 20.66
N LEU A 287 18.98 2.24 20.90
CA LEU A 287 19.77 3.47 20.72
C LEU A 287 20.94 3.58 21.72
N ASP A 288 20.79 3.01 22.90
CA ASP A 288 21.82 2.98 23.95
C ASP A 288 22.83 1.83 23.78
N ASP A 289 22.58 0.88 22.86
CA ASP A 289 23.46 -0.26 22.63
C ASP A 289 24.84 0.16 22.10
N ASP A 290 25.91 -0.41 22.68
CA ASP A 290 27.30 -0.07 22.34
C ASP A 290 27.68 -0.51 20.92
N THR A 291 27.11 -1.63 20.42
CA THR A 291 27.45 -2.16 19.09
C THR A 291 26.81 -1.32 17.98
N ARG A 292 25.55 -0.92 18.15
CA ARG A 292 24.89 0.05 17.28
C ARG A 292 25.57 1.41 17.33
N ASN A 293 25.91 1.90 18.52
CA ASN A 293 26.60 3.18 18.69
C ASN A 293 27.98 3.18 18.04
N ALA A 294 28.67 2.04 18.05
CA ALA A 294 29.94 1.89 17.35
C ALA A 294 29.76 2.02 15.84
N GLY A 295 28.70 1.48 15.24
CA GLY A 295 28.48 1.53 13.78
C GLY A 295 27.75 2.77 13.26
N LYS A 296 27.24 3.66 14.12
CA LYS A 296 26.42 4.82 13.68
C LYS A 296 27.09 5.75 12.66
N TYR A 297 28.43 5.81 12.64
CA TYR A 297 29.15 6.63 11.67
C TYR A 297 29.05 6.07 10.25
N HIS A 298 28.85 4.76 10.10
CA HIS A 298 28.54 4.14 8.81
C HIS A 298 27.18 4.61 8.30
N ARG A 299 26.15 4.69 9.16
CA ARG A 299 24.84 5.28 8.79
C ARG A 299 25.01 6.71 8.29
N ALA A 300 25.73 7.54 9.03
CA ALA A 300 25.93 8.94 8.67
C ALA A 300 26.71 9.11 7.35
N ALA A 301 27.65 8.21 7.06
CA ALA A 301 28.39 8.22 5.80
C ALA A 301 27.58 7.64 4.62
N ALA A 302 26.64 6.74 4.89
CA ALA A 302 25.86 6.04 3.89
C ALA A 302 24.74 6.90 3.29
N LEU A 303 23.92 7.51 4.15
CA LEU A 303 22.66 8.14 3.77
C LEU A 303 22.88 9.53 3.19
N GLN A 304 22.27 9.77 2.03
CA GLN A 304 22.26 11.09 1.41
C GLN A 304 21.04 11.90 1.89
N HIS A 305 19.86 11.30 1.81
CA HIS A 305 18.62 11.74 2.43
C HIS A 305 17.95 10.54 3.11
N ASN A 306 17.12 10.83 4.10
CA ASN A 306 16.23 9.83 4.65
C ASN A 306 14.98 10.50 5.22
N TYR A 307 13.93 9.72 5.41
CA TYR A 307 12.93 9.96 6.44
C TYR A 307 12.97 8.80 7.43
N SER A 308 12.78 9.09 8.71
CA SER A 308 12.57 8.07 9.75
C SER A 308 11.32 8.46 10.53
N MET A 309 10.29 7.61 10.43
CA MET A 309 8.94 7.90 10.95
C MET A 309 8.50 6.80 11.90
N ILE A 310 8.04 7.19 13.09
CA ILE A 310 7.40 6.31 14.08
C ILE A 310 5.91 6.29 13.77
N THR A 311 5.34 5.10 13.63
CA THR A 311 3.96 4.91 13.21
C THR A 311 3.26 3.79 13.97
N PHE A 312 1.95 3.88 14.11
CA PHE A 312 1.10 2.82 14.68
C PHE A 312 0.14 2.33 13.60
N PRO A 313 0.48 1.24 12.88
CA PRO A 313 -0.29 0.81 11.73
C PRO A 313 -1.69 0.34 12.13
N THR A 314 -2.69 0.84 11.42
CA THR A 314 -4.07 0.32 11.50
C THR A 314 -4.25 -0.90 10.60
N LEU A 315 -3.36 -1.07 9.63
CA LEU A 315 -3.27 -2.23 8.74
C LEU A 315 -1.81 -2.57 8.47
N SER A 316 -1.42 -3.83 8.67
CA SER A 316 -0.12 -4.37 8.28
C SER A 316 -0.28 -5.83 7.83
N GLN A 317 -0.29 -6.02 6.51
CA GLN A 317 -0.52 -7.30 5.81
C GLN A 317 0.47 -7.50 4.66
N ILE A 318 1.67 -6.94 4.81
CA ILE A 318 2.77 -7.13 3.86
C ILE A 318 3.22 -8.61 3.98
N PRO A 319 3.31 -9.36 2.88
CA PRO A 319 3.59 -10.79 2.93
C PRO A 319 5.05 -11.07 3.33
N PHE A 320 5.26 -12.17 4.06
CA PHE A 320 6.59 -12.71 4.35
C PHE A 320 7.06 -13.70 3.26
N ALA A 321 8.34 -14.06 3.28
CA ALA A 321 8.94 -15.00 2.35
C ALA A 321 8.23 -16.36 2.40
N GLY A 322 7.74 -16.82 1.25
CA GLY A 322 7.01 -18.08 1.13
C GLY A 322 5.52 -17.96 1.41
N ASP A 323 5.05 -16.79 1.85
CA ASP A 323 3.64 -16.42 1.79
C ASP A 323 3.33 -16.04 0.34
N THR A 324 2.47 -16.80 -0.33
CA THR A 324 2.09 -16.54 -1.73
C THR A 324 1.01 -15.47 -1.85
N GLY A 325 0.84 -14.60 -0.84
CA GLY A 325 -0.24 -13.63 -0.80
C GLY A 325 -1.58 -14.34 -0.78
N GLY A 326 -1.79 -15.20 0.21
CA GLY A 326 -3.13 -15.74 0.46
C GLY A 326 -4.10 -14.60 0.72
N ASP A 327 -5.36 -14.78 0.30
CA ASP A 327 -6.47 -13.90 0.67
C ASP A 327 -6.31 -13.47 2.14
N ALA A 328 -6.49 -12.18 2.45
CA ALA A 328 -6.24 -11.60 3.78
C ALA A 328 -6.90 -12.38 4.95
N PHE A 329 -7.84 -13.25 4.61
CA PHE A 329 -8.31 -14.34 5.43
C PHE A 329 -8.32 -15.63 4.59
N ASP A 330 -7.81 -16.75 5.11
CA ASP A 330 -7.89 -18.04 4.43
C ASP A 330 -9.37 -18.36 4.11
N VAL A 331 -9.78 -18.30 2.83
CA VAL A 331 -11.18 -18.53 2.47
C VAL A 331 -11.50 -20.01 2.64
N THR A 332 -12.36 -20.32 3.61
CA THR A 332 -12.80 -21.69 3.84
C THR A 332 -13.65 -22.20 2.67
N PRO A 333 -13.82 -23.52 2.50
CA PRO A 333 -14.67 -24.09 1.44
C PRO A 333 -16.12 -23.60 1.44
N ASN A 334 -16.61 -23.07 2.57
CA ASN A 334 -17.96 -22.53 2.70
C ASN A 334 -18.07 -21.03 2.35
N GLY A 335 -16.94 -20.35 2.09
CA GLY A 335 -16.89 -18.91 1.76
C GLY A 335 -16.63 -17.98 2.95
N THR A 336 -16.47 -18.51 4.17
CA THR A 336 -16.03 -17.71 5.33
C THR A 336 -14.64 -17.16 5.07
N GLY A 337 -14.44 -15.86 5.25
CA GLY A 337 -13.21 -15.13 4.94
C GLY A 337 -13.20 -14.40 3.61
N THR A 338 -14.16 -14.64 2.72
CA THR A 338 -14.25 -13.91 1.45
C THR A 338 -14.45 -12.42 1.70
N LEU A 339 -13.67 -11.56 1.07
CA LEU A 339 -13.85 -10.12 1.19
C LEU A 339 -15.22 -9.70 0.64
N CYS A 340 -15.87 -8.76 1.32
CA CYS A 340 -17.21 -8.28 0.95
C CYS A 340 -17.36 -6.79 1.28
N GLN A 341 -18.30 -6.14 0.61
CA GLN A 341 -18.78 -4.80 0.94
C GLN A 341 -20.23 -4.85 1.42
N THR A 342 -20.99 -5.82 0.90
CA THR A 342 -22.39 -6.08 1.21
C THR A 342 -22.62 -7.57 1.35
N ASP A 343 -23.76 -7.95 1.93
CA ASP A 343 -24.16 -9.35 2.05
C ASP A 343 -24.24 -10.08 0.69
N ASP A 344 -24.47 -9.35 -0.40
CA ASP A 344 -24.56 -9.92 -1.76
C ASP A 344 -23.21 -10.40 -2.32
N ASP A 345 -22.09 -9.92 -1.75
CA ASP A 345 -20.75 -10.33 -2.17
C ASP A 345 -20.35 -11.71 -1.60
N CYS A 346 -21.15 -12.24 -0.67
CA CYS A 346 -20.83 -13.48 0.01
C CYS A 346 -21.32 -14.73 -0.76
N PRO A 347 -20.41 -15.62 -1.18
CA PRO A 347 -20.75 -16.72 -2.09
C PRO A 347 -21.50 -17.89 -1.42
N GLY A 348 -21.52 -17.94 -0.08
CA GLY A 348 -22.12 -19.01 0.71
C GLY A 348 -23.54 -18.68 1.20
N ASP A 349 -24.45 -19.67 1.13
CA ASP A 349 -25.80 -19.53 1.68
C ASP A 349 -25.76 -19.21 3.19
N GLY A 350 -26.32 -18.06 3.58
CA GLY A 350 -26.41 -17.64 4.98
C GLY A 350 -25.16 -16.96 5.55
N LEU A 351 -24.20 -16.62 4.69
CA LEU A 351 -23.14 -15.67 5.03
C LEU A 351 -23.65 -14.23 4.94
N VAL A 352 -23.11 -13.38 5.80
CA VAL A 352 -23.31 -11.93 5.82
C VAL A 352 -21.95 -11.26 5.82
N CYS A 353 -21.92 -10.02 5.38
CA CYS A 353 -20.71 -9.24 5.39
C CYS A 353 -20.49 -8.62 6.75
N LEU A 354 -19.44 -9.06 7.46
CA LEU A 354 -19.04 -8.44 8.71
C LEU A 354 -18.15 -7.24 8.42
N SER A 355 -18.66 -6.05 8.71
CA SER A 355 -17.98 -4.77 8.52
C SER A 355 -18.34 -3.82 9.67
N ASP A 356 -17.43 -2.91 10.00
CA ASP A 356 -17.67 -1.80 10.93
C ASP A 356 -18.45 -0.63 10.28
N GLY A 357 -18.97 -0.83 9.07
CA GLY A 357 -19.60 0.21 8.26
C GLY A 357 -18.61 1.09 7.49
N GLY A 358 -17.32 0.69 7.44
CA GLY A 358 -16.23 1.33 6.72
C GLY A 358 -15.76 0.59 5.45
N ALA A 359 -14.44 0.49 5.27
CA ALA A 359 -13.68 0.23 4.02
C ALA A 359 -13.64 -1.23 3.52
N GLY A 360 -14.69 -2.02 3.78
CA GLY A 360 -14.77 -3.44 3.45
C GLY A 360 -14.82 -4.34 4.68
N GLY A 361 -15.37 -5.52 4.48
CA GLY A 361 -15.57 -6.55 5.48
C GLY A 361 -15.16 -7.92 4.97
N PHE A 362 -15.49 -8.96 5.73
CA PHE A 362 -15.34 -10.34 5.29
C PHE A 362 -16.60 -11.14 5.59
N CYS A 363 -16.85 -12.14 4.74
CA CYS A 363 -18.00 -12.99 4.83
C CYS A 363 -17.88 -13.91 6.03
N THR A 364 -18.90 -13.91 6.86
CA THR A 364 -19.04 -14.79 8.01
C THR A 364 -20.48 -15.27 8.09
N PRO A 365 -20.76 -16.46 8.64
CA PRO A 365 -22.11 -16.83 9.04
C PRO A 365 -22.71 -15.76 9.97
N ALA A 366 -23.97 -15.38 9.73
CA ALA A 366 -24.71 -14.46 10.61
C ALA A 366 -24.90 -15.00 12.03
N SER A 367 -24.79 -16.33 12.17
CA SER A 367 -24.81 -17.02 13.44
C SER A 367 -23.92 -18.25 13.36
N CYS A 368 -23.03 -18.44 14.33
CA CYS A 368 -22.09 -19.55 14.37
C CYS A 368 -22.20 -20.34 15.69
N GLY A 369 -21.59 -21.52 15.73
CA GLY A 369 -21.33 -22.26 16.97
C GLY A 369 -19.91 -22.84 16.95
N SER A 370 -19.45 -23.39 18.07
CA SER A 370 -18.13 -24.02 18.16
C SER A 370 -17.90 -25.02 17.02
N GLY A 371 -16.81 -24.83 16.28
CA GLY A 371 -16.41 -25.67 15.15
C GLY A 371 -17.20 -25.51 13.85
N THR A 372 -18.13 -24.55 13.74
CA THR A 372 -18.88 -24.31 12.48
C THR A 372 -18.12 -23.44 11.48
N CYS A 373 -17.14 -22.69 11.96
CA CYS A 373 -16.43 -21.70 11.15
C CYS A 373 -15.31 -22.30 10.28
N GLU A 374 -14.91 -23.54 10.59
CA GLU A 374 -13.72 -24.21 10.03
C GLU A 374 -12.42 -23.44 10.35
N ALA A 375 -11.29 -24.15 10.49
CA ALA A 375 -10.02 -23.47 10.75
C ALA A 375 -9.61 -22.62 9.52
N PRO A 376 -9.08 -21.40 9.69
CA PRO A 376 -8.56 -20.81 10.95
C PRO A 376 -9.54 -19.90 11.74
N TYR A 377 -10.86 -20.09 11.67
CA TYR A 377 -11.84 -19.21 12.33
C TYR A 377 -12.47 -19.84 13.57
N LEU A 378 -12.74 -19.01 14.57
CA LEU A 378 -13.45 -19.36 15.80
C LEU A 378 -14.78 -18.62 15.89
N CYS A 379 -15.76 -19.23 16.55
CA CYS A 379 -17.05 -18.58 16.73
C CYS A 379 -17.01 -17.68 17.97
N CYS A 380 -17.14 -16.37 17.78
CA CYS A 380 -17.16 -15.38 18.86
C CYS A 380 -18.58 -14.85 19.11
N HIS A 381 -18.96 -14.66 20.38
CA HIS A 381 -20.28 -14.22 20.84
C HIS A 381 -20.22 -13.51 22.21
N ASP A 382 -21.35 -13.00 22.71
CA ASP A 382 -21.55 -12.48 24.09
C ASP A 382 -20.72 -11.24 24.50
N CYS A 383 -20.79 -10.16 23.72
CA CYS A 383 -20.03 -8.95 24.04
C CYS A 383 -20.68 -8.05 25.11
N SER A 384 -19.83 -7.39 25.92
CA SER A 384 -20.27 -6.44 26.97
C SER A 384 -21.12 -5.30 26.37
N PRO A 385 -22.20 -4.84 27.04
CA PRO A 385 -22.98 -3.68 26.61
C PRO A 385 -22.16 -2.38 26.45
N VAL A 386 -20.96 -2.33 27.04
CA VAL A 386 -20.01 -1.21 26.91
C VAL A 386 -19.21 -1.30 25.61
N ALA A 387 -18.93 -2.51 25.13
CA ALA A 387 -18.16 -2.77 23.91
C ALA A 387 -19.03 -2.85 22.66
N LEU A 388 -20.33 -3.12 22.82
CA LEU A 388 -21.30 -3.25 21.73
C LEU A 388 -21.29 -2.10 20.70
N PRO A 389 -21.07 -0.82 21.07
CA PRO A 389 -20.96 0.26 20.08
C PRO A 389 -19.67 0.28 19.25
N SER A 390 -18.64 -0.45 19.68
CA SER A 390 -17.30 -0.47 19.09
C SER A 390 -17.01 -1.75 18.29
N LEU A 391 -17.98 -2.66 18.23
CA LEU A 391 -17.82 -3.94 17.57
C LEU A 391 -18.59 -3.94 16.24
N PRO A 392 -18.05 -4.59 15.19
CA PRO A 392 -18.69 -4.65 13.89
C PRO A 392 -19.88 -5.62 13.83
N PHE A 393 -20.26 -6.27 14.94
CA PHE A 393 -21.39 -7.21 15.02
C PHE A 393 -22.20 -7.08 16.31
N GLU A 394 -23.49 -7.39 16.21
CA GLU A 394 -24.43 -7.43 17.35
C GLU A 394 -24.70 -8.86 17.88
N ASP A 395 -24.35 -9.91 17.10
CA ASP A 395 -24.64 -11.33 17.39
C ASP A 395 -23.35 -12.19 17.47
N SER A 396 -23.31 -13.36 16.83
CA SER A 396 -22.13 -14.24 16.79
C SER A 396 -21.52 -14.28 15.39
N ALA A 397 -20.20 -14.21 15.28
CA ALA A 397 -19.49 -14.25 14.00
C ALA A 397 -18.29 -15.19 14.06
N CYS A 398 -17.93 -15.73 12.91
CA CYS A 398 -16.69 -16.46 12.70
C CYS A 398 -15.55 -15.45 12.53
N ILE A 399 -14.64 -15.39 13.50
CA ILE A 399 -13.52 -14.44 13.53
C ILE A 399 -12.21 -15.23 13.36
N PRO A 400 -11.23 -14.73 12.59
CA PRO A 400 -9.92 -15.36 12.50
C PRO A 400 -9.30 -15.54 13.89
N ASP A 401 -8.75 -16.72 14.17
CA ASP A 401 -8.13 -17.05 15.46
C ASP A 401 -7.11 -15.98 15.90
N ALA A 402 -6.30 -15.49 14.94
CA ALA A 402 -5.30 -14.43 15.17
C ALA A 402 -5.89 -13.09 15.67
N LEU A 403 -7.16 -12.79 15.40
CA LEU A 403 -7.83 -11.57 15.84
C LEU A 403 -8.63 -11.74 17.13
N THR A 404 -8.78 -12.97 17.62
CA THR A 404 -9.63 -13.25 18.80
C THR A 404 -9.09 -12.63 20.09
N SER A 405 -7.77 -12.44 20.20
CA SER A 405 -7.13 -11.79 21.34
C SER A 405 -7.69 -10.38 21.59
N LEU A 406 -7.92 -9.61 20.53
CA LEU A 406 -8.48 -8.24 20.55
C LEU A 406 -9.88 -8.16 21.18
N PHE A 407 -10.62 -9.27 21.22
CA PHE A 407 -11.98 -9.34 21.75
C PHE A 407 -12.06 -9.87 23.19
N THR A 408 -10.92 -10.30 23.74
CA THR A 408 -10.81 -10.90 25.08
C THR A 408 -10.13 -9.99 26.12
N GLU A 409 -9.70 -8.79 25.73
CA GLU A 409 -9.04 -7.81 26.61
C GLU A 409 -10.03 -6.83 27.27
N GLU A 410 -9.82 -6.45 28.53
CA GLU A 410 -10.66 -5.44 29.19
C GLU A 410 -10.55 -4.08 28.46
N PRO A 411 -11.67 -3.39 28.14
CA PRO A 411 -13.01 -3.56 28.72
C PRO A 411 -13.98 -4.46 27.93
N VAL A 412 -13.48 -5.23 26.95
CA VAL A 412 -14.25 -6.15 26.09
C VAL A 412 -14.33 -7.52 26.78
N SER A 413 -15.51 -8.14 26.78
CA SER A 413 -15.73 -9.44 27.43
C SER A 413 -16.48 -10.39 26.49
N CYS A 414 -15.99 -10.57 25.27
CA CYS A 414 -16.58 -11.54 24.33
C CYS A 414 -16.01 -12.95 24.61
N SER A 415 -16.79 -13.98 24.27
CA SER A 415 -16.39 -15.40 24.35
C SER A 415 -16.16 -15.96 22.96
N CYS A 416 -15.08 -16.71 22.75
CA CYS A 416 -14.82 -17.44 21.51
C CYS A 416 -14.68 -18.94 21.82
N ASP A 417 -15.41 -19.79 21.08
CA ASP A 417 -15.53 -21.24 21.28
C ASP A 417 -15.08 -22.09 20.08
#